data_AF-A0A0D2FTT2-F1
#
_entry.id   AF-A0A0D2FTT2-F1
#
_cell.length_a   1.000
_cell.length_b   1.000
_cell.length_c   1.000
_cell.angle_alpha   90.00
_cell.angle_beta   90.00
_cell.angle_gamma   90.00
#
_symmetry.space_group_name_H-M   'P 1'
#
loop_
_entity.id
_entity.type
_entity.pdbx_description
1 polymer ?
#
loop_
_entity_poly.entity_id
_entity_poly.type
_entity_poly.pdbx_seq_one_letter_code
_entity_poly.pdbx_strand_id
1 'polypeptide(L)'
;MSINWVMLDGKGSFVLLPAESIIHKTAPRVGLAITTPTTYPGNSPLAIHCSSGTVYLTNQRIVYLPEKPTAELKSFSAPLLNLYDTHMSVPWFGPNAWQAVLQPVPGGNIPATQAAIELKLTFKEGGAPDFHSNLERIKERLQQVVSTARENNLSGLRQDSFLDNVNLDNVHLDQLPSYQDSRQDRVAPENADETEATVASPGAMTPELRGTGSPVEDVRPPSDAPPGYEETQQQSIQAELDRRLSQTQG
;
A
#
# COMPACT_ATOMS: atom_id res chain seq x y z
N MET A 1 5.49 -31.40 12.76
CA MET A 1 5.10 -30.15 13.44
C MET A 1 4.92 -29.09 12.40
N SER A 2 3.76 -28.40 12.33
CA SER A 2 3.54 -27.27 11.42
C SER A 2 3.85 -25.96 12.13
N ILE A 3 4.48 -25.01 11.44
CA ILE A 3 4.73 -23.64 11.93
C ILE A 3 3.54 -22.77 11.55
N ASN A 4 2.94 -22.07 12.52
CA ASN A 4 1.79 -21.18 12.31
C ASN A 4 0.77 -21.78 11.34
N TRP A 5 0.10 -22.86 11.74
CA TRP A 5 -0.67 -23.67 10.80
C TRP A 5 -2.02 -23.04 10.47
N VAL A 6 -2.51 -23.32 9.26
CA VAL A 6 -3.90 -23.07 8.87
C VAL A 6 -4.68 -24.37 8.81
N MET A 7 -5.95 -24.30 9.21
CA MET A 7 -6.92 -25.36 8.97
C MET A 7 -7.17 -25.47 7.47
N LEU A 8 -7.15 -26.68 6.93
CA LEU A 8 -7.56 -26.95 5.56
C LEU A 8 -9.01 -27.41 5.54
N ASP A 9 -9.79 -26.93 4.59
CA ASP A 9 -11.04 -27.57 4.21
C ASP A 9 -10.71 -28.96 3.62
N GLY A 10 -11.64 -29.91 3.70
CA GLY A 10 -11.42 -31.25 3.15
C GLY A 10 -11.16 -31.29 1.63
N LYS A 11 -11.18 -30.13 0.95
CA LYS A 11 -10.93 -29.95 -0.49
C LYS A 11 -9.54 -29.36 -0.78
N GLY A 12 -8.73 -29.08 0.25
CA GLY A 12 -7.36 -28.58 0.13
C GLY A 12 -7.21 -27.06 0.08
N SER A 13 -8.29 -26.30 0.27
CA SER A 13 -8.21 -24.84 0.51
C SER A 13 -8.04 -24.56 1.99
N PHE A 14 -7.53 -23.39 2.38
CA PHE A 14 -7.44 -23.04 3.80
C PHE A 14 -8.71 -22.33 4.28
N VAL A 15 -9.00 -22.47 5.57
CA VAL A 15 -10.14 -21.80 6.21
C VAL A 15 -9.79 -20.34 6.50
N LEU A 16 -10.63 -19.44 5.99
CA LEU A 16 -10.54 -18.00 6.22
C LEU A 16 -11.03 -17.64 7.63
N LEU A 17 -10.36 -16.69 8.27
CA LEU A 17 -10.79 -16.07 9.53
C LEU A 17 -12.00 -15.14 9.29
N PRO A 18 -12.72 -14.74 10.36
CA PRO A 18 -13.72 -13.70 10.26
C PRO A 18 -13.13 -12.42 9.62
N ALA A 19 -13.89 -11.80 8.72
CA ALA A 19 -13.44 -10.64 7.92
C ALA A 19 -12.14 -10.88 7.12
N GLU A 20 -11.77 -12.13 6.82
CA GLU A 20 -10.60 -12.44 5.99
C GLU A 20 -11.01 -12.62 4.52
N SER A 21 -10.35 -11.91 3.61
CA SER A 21 -10.55 -12.01 2.17
C SER A 21 -9.22 -12.23 1.44
N ILE A 22 -9.24 -13.06 0.39
CA ILE A 22 -8.06 -13.31 -0.44
C ILE A 22 -7.90 -12.16 -1.42
N ILE A 23 -6.74 -11.50 -1.37
CA ILE A 23 -6.42 -10.35 -2.23
C ILE A 23 -5.58 -10.79 -3.42
N HIS A 24 -4.62 -11.70 -3.20
CA HIS A 24 -3.77 -12.20 -4.25
C HIS A 24 -3.41 -13.66 -4.04
N LYS A 25 -3.29 -14.41 -5.14
CA LYS A 25 -2.87 -15.81 -5.17
C LYS A 25 -1.77 -15.98 -6.21
N THR A 26 -0.65 -16.58 -5.80
CA THR A 26 0.47 -16.84 -6.70
C THR A 26 0.27 -18.13 -7.50
N ALA A 27 1.12 -18.33 -8.51
CA ALA A 27 1.30 -19.63 -9.14
C ALA A 27 1.87 -20.67 -8.12
N PRO A 28 1.69 -21.99 -8.34
CA PRO A 28 2.04 -23.03 -7.37
C PRO A 28 3.55 -23.35 -7.30
N ARG A 29 4.41 -22.70 -8.08
CA ARG A 29 5.87 -22.91 -8.05
C ARG A 29 6.64 -21.86 -7.25
N VAL A 30 6.10 -21.44 -6.12
CA VAL A 30 6.84 -20.58 -5.18
C VAL A 30 7.57 -21.43 -4.16
N GLY A 31 8.88 -21.27 -4.04
CA GLY A 31 9.66 -21.88 -2.96
C GLY A 31 9.59 -21.04 -1.69
N LEU A 32 9.62 -21.68 -0.53
CA LEU A 32 9.64 -21.06 0.79
C LEU A 32 10.88 -21.49 1.56
N ALA A 33 11.55 -20.55 2.21
CA ALA A 33 12.56 -20.80 3.24
C ALA A 33 12.25 -19.99 4.49
N ILE A 34 12.31 -20.65 5.65
CA ILE A 34 12.15 -20.07 6.97
C ILE A 34 13.44 -20.36 7.73
N THR A 35 14.24 -19.34 7.99
CA THR A 35 15.58 -19.49 8.58
C THR A 35 15.78 -18.54 9.75
N THR A 36 16.53 -18.95 10.77
CA THR A 36 17.02 -17.99 11.76
C THR A 36 18.06 -17.05 11.14
N PRO A 37 18.11 -15.77 11.56
CA PRO A 37 19.16 -14.86 11.14
C PRO A 37 20.55 -15.39 11.48
N THR A 38 21.54 -15.02 10.67
CA THR A 38 22.94 -15.42 10.87
C THR A 38 23.53 -14.91 12.18
N THR A 39 22.96 -13.85 12.75
CA THR A 39 23.35 -13.25 14.04
C THR A 39 22.73 -13.95 15.25
N TYR A 40 21.96 -15.02 15.06
CA TYR A 40 21.30 -15.74 16.16
C TYR A 40 22.34 -16.42 17.08
N PRO A 41 22.39 -16.08 18.38
CA PRO A 41 23.42 -16.58 19.31
C PRO A 41 23.13 -18.00 19.84
N GLY A 42 22.01 -18.62 19.46
CA GLY A 42 21.56 -19.89 20.03
C GLY A 42 22.03 -21.13 19.28
N ASN A 43 22.15 -22.24 20.00
CA ASN A 43 22.69 -23.51 19.48
C ASN A 43 21.66 -24.37 18.70
N SER A 44 20.55 -23.77 18.25
CA SER A 44 19.46 -24.46 17.54
C SER A 44 18.86 -23.54 16.48
N PRO A 45 19.53 -23.40 15.32
CA PRO A 45 19.02 -22.61 14.21
C PRO A 45 17.79 -23.29 13.62
N LEU A 46 16.79 -22.49 13.26
CA LEU A 46 15.65 -22.97 12.48
C LEU A 46 16.04 -22.91 11.01
N ALA A 47 15.82 -24.00 10.27
CA ALA A 47 16.01 -24.03 8.82
C ALA A 47 14.98 -24.96 8.20
N ILE A 48 13.90 -24.39 7.68
CA ILE A 48 12.84 -25.14 6.99
C ILE A 48 12.77 -24.66 5.55
N HIS A 49 12.77 -25.62 4.62
CA HIS A 49 12.77 -25.35 3.20
C HIS A 49 11.66 -26.13 2.51
N CYS A 50 10.99 -25.45 1.58
CA CYS A 50 10.01 -26.05 0.68
C CYS A 50 10.30 -25.56 -0.74
N SER A 51 10.40 -26.50 -1.68
CA SER A 51 10.81 -26.17 -3.04
C SER A 51 9.68 -25.65 -3.93
N SER A 52 8.42 -25.94 -3.59
CA SER A 52 7.25 -25.62 -4.41
C SER A 52 5.98 -25.54 -3.55
N GLY A 53 5.13 -24.57 -3.85
CA GLY A 53 3.91 -24.28 -3.12
C GLY A 53 3.23 -23.00 -3.61
N THR A 54 2.03 -22.77 -3.09
CA THR A 54 1.21 -21.61 -3.42
C THR A 54 1.19 -20.63 -2.26
N VAL A 55 1.42 -19.36 -2.54
CA VAL A 55 1.26 -18.27 -1.56
C VAL A 55 -0.10 -17.61 -1.80
N TYR A 56 -0.82 -17.42 -0.72
CA TYR A 56 -2.05 -16.63 -0.66
C TYR A 56 -1.77 -15.41 0.20
N LEU A 57 -2.11 -14.24 -0.33
CA LEU A 57 -2.07 -12.98 0.38
C LEU A 57 -3.51 -12.58 0.68
N THR A 58 -3.83 -12.47 1.96
CA THR A 58 -5.13 -12.00 2.44
C THR A 58 -5.01 -10.58 3.00
N ASN A 59 -6.14 -9.99 3.36
CA ASN A 59 -6.17 -8.71 4.07
C ASN A 59 -5.60 -8.78 5.51
N GLN A 60 -5.27 -9.97 6.03
CA GLN A 60 -4.79 -10.14 7.41
C GLN A 60 -3.41 -10.81 7.49
N ARG A 61 -3.09 -11.72 6.57
CA ARG A 61 -1.90 -12.59 6.66
C ARG A 61 -1.43 -13.10 5.29
N ILE A 62 -0.21 -13.61 5.29
CA ILE A 62 0.29 -14.49 4.23
C ILE A 62 0.03 -15.93 4.66
N VAL A 63 -0.47 -16.75 3.74
CA VAL A 63 -0.62 -18.19 3.91
C VAL A 63 0.17 -18.91 2.82
N TYR A 64 1.01 -19.87 3.19
CA TYR A 64 1.74 -20.73 2.28
C TYR A 64 1.24 -22.16 2.38
N LEU A 65 0.85 -22.72 1.25
CA LEU A 65 0.46 -24.11 1.10
C LEU A 65 1.50 -24.85 0.24
N PRO A 66 2.30 -25.76 0.84
CA PRO A 66 3.20 -26.63 0.10
C PRO A 66 2.45 -27.47 -0.92
N GLU A 67 3.04 -27.66 -2.10
CA GLU A 67 2.51 -28.61 -3.10
C GLU A 67 2.62 -30.06 -2.58
N LYS A 68 3.70 -30.34 -1.86
CA LYS A 68 3.95 -31.62 -1.18
C LYS A 68 4.17 -31.36 0.31
N PRO A 69 3.10 -31.45 1.14
CA PRO A 69 3.20 -31.28 2.59
C PRO A 69 4.18 -32.27 3.21
N THR A 70 5.07 -31.80 4.08
CA THR A 70 6.01 -32.64 4.83
C THR A 70 5.62 -32.69 6.31
N ALA A 71 6.30 -33.55 7.07
CA ALA A 71 6.11 -33.59 8.53
C ALA A 71 6.49 -32.25 9.20
N GLU A 72 7.45 -31.53 8.64
CA GLU A 72 7.97 -30.24 9.15
C GLU A 72 7.17 -29.03 8.65
N LEU A 73 6.54 -29.14 7.47
CA LEU A 73 5.79 -28.05 6.88
C LEU A 73 4.56 -28.59 6.15
N LYS A 74 3.42 -28.54 6.84
CA LYS A 74 2.10 -28.85 6.25
C LYS A 74 1.44 -27.62 5.65
N SER A 75 1.56 -26.50 6.36
CA SER A 75 1.10 -25.18 5.97
C SER A 75 1.86 -24.16 6.82
N PHE A 76 1.85 -22.92 6.37
CA PHE A 76 2.45 -21.81 7.10
C PHE A 76 1.59 -20.56 6.97
N SER A 77 1.55 -19.77 8.04
CA SER A 77 0.81 -18.53 8.15
C SER A 77 1.68 -17.47 8.83
N ALA A 78 1.61 -16.23 8.36
CA ALA A 78 2.27 -15.10 8.99
C ALA A 78 1.36 -13.86 8.93
N PRO A 79 0.97 -13.27 10.08
CA PRO A 79 0.23 -12.00 10.09
C PRO A 79 1.02 -10.90 9.39
N LEU A 80 0.33 -10.04 8.63
CA LEU A 80 0.98 -8.97 7.86
C LEU A 80 1.72 -7.96 8.74
N LEU A 81 1.17 -7.68 9.94
CA LEU A 81 1.75 -6.75 10.90
C LEU A 81 3.05 -7.26 11.56
N ASN A 82 3.30 -8.57 11.47
CA ASN A 82 4.50 -9.20 12.02
C ASN A 82 5.64 -9.31 10.99
N LEU A 83 5.44 -8.79 9.78
CA LEU A 83 6.43 -8.80 8.70
C LEU A 83 7.11 -7.45 8.56
N TYR A 84 8.40 -7.43 8.87
CA TYR A 84 9.29 -6.29 8.82
C TYR A 84 10.30 -6.43 7.69
N ASP A 85 10.94 -5.31 7.32
CA ASP A 85 12.02 -5.26 6.33
C ASP A 85 11.72 -6.04 5.03
N THR A 86 10.53 -5.77 4.49
CA THR A 86 10.02 -6.45 3.30
C THR A 86 10.69 -5.88 2.06
N HIS A 87 11.38 -6.73 1.30
CA HIS A 87 12.07 -6.31 0.08
C HIS A 87 12.06 -7.39 -0.99
N MET A 88 12.24 -6.97 -2.23
CA MET A 88 12.34 -7.86 -3.39
C MET A 88 13.74 -7.81 -3.98
N SER A 89 14.30 -8.99 -4.27
CA SER A 89 15.55 -9.17 -5.01
C SER A 89 15.23 -9.66 -6.42
N VAL A 90 15.67 -8.89 -7.41
CA VAL A 90 15.52 -9.19 -8.84
C VAL A 90 16.91 -9.40 -9.43
N PRO A 91 17.46 -10.64 -9.37
CA PRO A 91 18.78 -10.91 -9.90
C PRO A 91 18.78 -10.83 -11.43
N TRP A 92 19.92 -10.45 -12.03
CA TRP A 92 20.08 -10.44 -13.49
C TRP A 92 19.87 -11.83 -14.12
N PHE A 93 20.22 -12.88 -13.37
CA PHE A 93 20.00 -14.26 -13.75
C PHE A 93 19.46 -15.05 -12.56
N GLY A 94 18.38 -15.80 -12.77
CA GLY A 94 17.73 -16.62 -11.75
C GLY A 94 16.33 -16.11 -11.36
N PRO A 95 15.65 -16.83 -10.46
CA PRO A 95 14.30 -16.49 -10.02
C PRO A 95 14.31 -15.27 -9.09
N ASN A 96 13.26 -14.46 -9.18
CA ASN A 96 13.03 -13.37 -8.24
C ASN A 96 12.76 -13.92 -6.84
N ALA A 97 13.28 -13.23 -5.84
CA ALA A 97 13.02 -13.54 -4.45
C ALA A 97 12.35 -12.36 -3.76
N TRP A 98 11.46 -12.66 -2.83
CA TRP A 98 10.93 -11.70 -1.88
C TRP A 98 11.37 -12.15 -0.48
N GLN A 99 11.83 -11.23 0.33
CA GLN A 99 12.35 -11.48 1.66
C GLN A 99 11.67 -10.59 2.69
N ALA A 100 11.58 -11.08 3.92
CA ALA A 100 11.08 -10.36 5.06
C ALA A 100 11.65 -10.90 6.38
N VAL A 101 11.62 -10.07 7.40
CA VAL A 101 11.84 -10.48 8.79
C VAL A 101 10.48 -10.71 9.44
N LEU A 102 10.24 -11.93 9.91
CA LEU A 102 9.05 -12.32 10.65
C LEU A 102 9.32 -12.28 12.15
N GLN A 103 8.49 -11.53 12.88
CA GLN A 103 8.40 -11.65 14.32
C GLN A 103 7.48 -12.82 14.70
N PRO A 104 7.98 -13.83 15.45
CA PRO A 104 7.16 -14.96 15.85
C PRO A 104 5.96 -14.56 16.70
N VAL A 105 4.85 -15.28 16.51
CA VAL A 105 3.63 -15.11 17.32
C VAL A 105 3.54 -16.18 18.41
N PRO A 106 2.95 -15.86 19.58
CA PRO A 106 2.63 -16.86 20.59
C PRO A 106 1.78 -18.00 20.00
N GLY A 107 2.10 -19.25 20.35
CA GLY A 107 1.40 -20.43 19.81
C GLY A 107 1.81 -20.82 18.38
N GLY A 108 2.78 -20.13 17.79
CA GLY A 108 3.20 -20.32 16.41
C GLY A 108 4.11 -21.52 16.10
N ASN A 109 4.45 -22.31 17.11
CA ASN A 109 5.40 -23.42 17.03
C ASN A 109 6.82 -23.03 16.60
N ILE A 110 7.13 -21.74 16.73
CA ILE A 110 8.48 -21.19 16.67
C ILE A 110 8.94 -20.94 18.12
N PRO A 111 10.14 -21.37 18.52
CA PRO A 111 10.66 -21.10 19.85
C PRO A 111 10.66 -19.61 20.18
N ALA A 112 10.07 -19.22 21.31
CA ALA A 112 10.02 -17.82 21.76
C ALA A 112 11.41 -17.20 22.02
N THR A 113 12.45 -18.03 22.10
CA THR A 113 13.86 -17.59 22.19
C THR A 113 14.35 -16.93 20.89
N GLN A 114 13.66 -17.15 19.76
CA GLN A 114 13.98 -16.52 18.48
C GLN A 114 13.20 -15.21 18.37
N ALA A 115 13.90 -14.08 18.49
CA ALA A 115 13.27 -12.76 18.41
C ALA A 115 12.86 -12.38 16.97
N ALA A 116 13.53 -12.94 15.96
CA ALA A 116 13.31 -12.66 14.56
C ALA A 116 13.66 -13.88 13.71
N ILE A 117 12.91 -14.09 12.63
CA ILE A 117 13.12 -15.15 11.64
C ILE A 117 13.16 -14.52 10.26
N GLU A 118 14.01 -15.01 9.38
CA GLU A 118 14.06 -14.64 7.99
C GLU A 118 13.11 -15.51 7.17
N LEU A 119 12.24 -14.85 6.42
CA LEU A 119 11.31 -15.45 5.48
C LEU A 119 11.79 -15.13 4.07
N LYS A 120 11.91 -16.16 3.22
CA LYS A 120 12.24 -15.99 1.80
C LYS A 120 11.28 -16.77 0.92
N LEU A 121 10.63 -16.07 0.01
CA LEU A 121 9.82 -16.61 -1.07
C LEU A 121 10.60 -16.53 -2.39
N THR A 122 10.65 -17.62 -3.14
CA THR A 122 11.37 -17.69 -4.44
C THR A 122 10.38 -17.99 -5.56
N PHE A 123 10.18 -17.04 -6.47
CA PHE A 123 9.16 -17.09 -7.50
C PHE A 123 9.74 -17.65 -8.80
N LYS A 124 9.49 -18.93 -9.07
CA LYS A 124 10.06 -19.63 -10.24
C LYS A 124 9.32 -19.36 -11.55
N GLU A 125 8.08 -18.89 -11.47
CA GLU A 125 7.21 -18.60 -12.62
C GLU A 125 6.90 -17.10 -12.77
N GLY A 126 7.64 -16.24 -12.06
CA GLY A 126 7.35 -14.80 -12.02
C GLY A 126 6.28 -14.42 -10.99
N GLY A 127 5.74 -13.20 -11.09
CA GLY A 127 4.73 -12.67 -10.16
C GLY A 127 5.26 -12.10 -8.84
N ALA A 128 6.58 -12.12 -8.62
CA ALA A 128 7.18 -11.50 -7.43
C ALA A 128 6.89 -9.98 -7.33
N PRO A 129 7.00 -9.19 -8.42
CA PRO A 129 6.70 -7.76 -8.36
C PRO A 129 5.23 -7.50 -8.00
N ASP A 130 4.31 -8.24 -8.63
CA ASP A 130 2.87 -8.10 -8.36
C ASP A 130 2.54 -8.48 -6.91
N PHE A 131 3.10 -9.58 -6.42
CA PHE A 131 2.97 -9.99 -5.02
C PHE A 131 3.48 -8.91 -4.07
N HIS A 132 4.67 -8.37 -4.33
CA HIS A 132 5.27 -7.32 -3.51
C HIS A 132 4.42 -6.04 -3.51
N SER A 133 3.97 -5.57 -4.67
CA SER A 133 3.12 -4.38 -4.75
C SER A 133 1.77 -4.54 -4.05
N ASN A 134 1.14 -5.72 -4.16
CA ASN A 134 -0.10 -6.01 -3.42
C ASN A 134 0.16 -6.04 -1.91
N LEU A 135 1.25 -6.65 -1.47
CA LEU A 135 1.62 -6.71 -0.06
C LEU A 135 1.82 -5.32 0.52
N GLU A 136 2.64 -4.47 -0.11
CA GLU A 136 2.92 -3.12 0.38
C GLU A 136 1.64 -2.27 0.44
N ARG A 137 0.78 -2.36 -0.59
CA ARG A 137 -0.52 -1.69 -0.59
C ARG A 137 -1.37 -2.07 0.62
N ILE A 138 -1.45 -3.36 0.96
CA ILE A 138 -2.26 -3.83 2.09
C ILE A 138 -1.60 -3.44 3.41
N LYS A 139 -0.28 -3.58 3.54
CA LYS A 139 0.47 -3.21 4.74
C LYS A 139 0.27 -1.73 5.08
N GLU A 140 0.35 -0.85 4.09
CA GLU A 140 0.15 0.58 4.27
C GLU A 140 -1.28 0.89 4.74
N ARG A 141 -2.29 0.25 4.14
CA ARG A 141 -3.69 0.37 4.58
C ARG A 141 -3.92 -0.16 5.99
N LEU A 142 -3.35 -1.31 6.33
CA LEU A 142 -3.47 -1.88 7.68
C LEU A 142 -2.82 -0.96 8.71
N GLN A 143 -1.66 -0.38 8.41
CA GLN A 143 -1.01 0.59 9.30
C GLN A 143 -1.86 1.84 9.49
N GLN A 144 -2.48 2.37 8.42
CA GLN A 144 -3.42 3.49 8.51
C GLN A 144 -4.60 3.15 9.43
N VAL A 145 -5.25 1.99 9.21
CA VAL A 145 -6.40 1.54 10.01
C VAL A 145 -6.01 1.37 11.48
N VAL A 146 -4.87 0.74 11.76
CA VAL A 146 -4.37 0.57 13.14
C VAL A 146 -4.04 1.92 13.77
N SER A 147 -3.49 2.87 13.02
CA SER A 147 -3.16 4.21 13.53
C SER A 147 -4.43 4.99 13.86
N THR A 148 -5.41 5.02 12.94
CA THR A 148 -6.73 5.63 13.17
C THR A 148 -7.47 4.95 14.32
N ALA A 149 -7.42 3.62 14.43
CA ALA A 149 -8.03 2.89 15.54
C ALA A 149 -7.34 3.22 16.87
N ARG A 150 -6.02 3.45 16.87
CA ARG A 150 -5.26 3.85 18.06
C ARG A 150 -5.57 5.28 18.47
N GLU A 151 -5.68 6.19 17.51
CA GLU A 151 -6.07 7.59 17.74
C GLU A 151 -7.51 7.66 18.28
N ASN A 152 -8.42 6.87 17.72
CA ASN A 152 -9.81 6.79 18.18
C ASN A 152 -9.96 6.04 19.52
N ASN A 153 -9.11 5.06 19.83
CA ASN A 153 -9.11 4.32 21.11
C ASN A 153 -8.30 5.00 22.23
N LEU A 154 -7.83 6.24 22.06
CA LEU A 154 -7.30 7.02 23.17
C LEU A 154 -8.36 7.25 24.28
N SER A 155 -9.63 6.92 24.04
CA SER A 155 -10.67 6.72 25.05
C SER A 155 -10.74 5.27 25.58
N GLY A 156 -9.64 4.77 26.15
CA GLY A 156 -9.61 3.77 27.24
C GLY A 156 -10.05 2.31 26.98
N LEU A 157 -9.10 1.42 26.63
CA LEU A 157 -8.99 0.06 27.21
C LEU A 157 -7.62 -0.60 26.92
N ARG A 158 -7.32 -1.69 27.64
CA ARG A 158 -6.02 -2.36 27.84
C ARG A 158 -5.36 -2.95 26.58
N GLN A 159 -4.03 -2.98 26.66
CA GLN A 159 -3.00 -3.25 25.65
C GLN A 159 -2.94 -4.69 25.07
N ASP A 160 -3.97 -5.53 25.17
CA ASP A 160 -3.81 -6.99 24.95
C ASP A 160 -4.74 -7.63 23.89
N SER A 161 -5.48 -6.83 23.11
CA SER A 161 -6.34 -7.35 22.01
C SER A 161 -6.47 -6.36 20.85
N PHE A 162 -5.33 -5.96 20.30
CA PHE A 162 -5.21 -4.92 19.26
C PHE A 162 -5.91 -5.22 17.93
N LEU A 163 -6.28 -6.47 17.64
CA LEU A 163 -6.90 -6.87 16.37
C LEU A 163 -8.37 -7.31 16.51
N ASP A 164 -8.85 -7.53 17.73
CA ASP A 164 -10.19 -8.10 17.96
C ASP A 164 -11.31 -7.08 17.75
N ASN A 165 -10.99 -5.78 17.80
CA ASN A 165 -11.95 -4.68 17.66
C ASN A 165 -11.65 -3.74 16.48
N VAL A 166 -10.75 -4.14 15.58
CA VAL A 166 -10.47 -3.39 14.35
C VAL A 166 -11.43 -3.88 13.28
N ASN A 167 -12.35 -3.02 12.85
CA ASN A 167 -13.26 -3.33 11.75
C ASN A 167 -12.45 -3.31 10.42
N LEU A 168 -11.91 -4.49 10.06
CA LEU A 168 -11.20 -4.73 8.80
C LEU A 168 -12.14 -4.76 7.58
N ASP A 169 -13.46 -4.79 7.77
CA ASP A 169 -14.44 -4.77 6.68
C ASP A 169 -14.51 -3.40 5.99
N ASN A 170 -14.09 -2.33 6.66
CA ASN A 170 -14.04 -0.98 6.06
C ASN A 170 -12.82 -0.73 5.16
N VAL A 171 -11.97 -1.73 4.93
CA VAL A 171 -10.88 -1.66 3.95
C VAL A 171 -11.48 -1.77 2.54
N HIS A 172 -12.05 -0.67 2.05
CA HIS A 172 -12.44 -0.53 0.65
C HIS A 172 -11.17 -0.48 -0.19
N LEU A 173 -10.79 -1.64 -0.74
CA LEU A 173 -9.61 -1.84 -1.59
C LEU A 173 -9.74 -1.16 -2.97
N ASP A 174 -10.93 -0.67 -3.31
CA ASP A 174 -11.22 -0.02 -4.57
C ASP A 174 -11.56 1.45 -4.36
N GLN A 175 -10.81 2.29 -5.08
CA GLN A 175 -11.08 3.69 -5.42
C GLN A 175 -10.88 4.71 -4.29
N LEU A 176 -9.78 5.47 -4.42
CA LEU A 176 -9.73 6.83 -3.91
C LEU A 176 -11.04 7.55 -4.30
N PRO A 177 -11.66 8.33 -3.40
CA PRO A 177 -12.72 9.24 -3.82
C PRO A 177 -12.16 10.12 -4.93
N SER A 178 -12.66 9.94 -6.16
CA SER A 178 -12.41 10.90 -7.22
C SER A 178 -12.95 12.23 -6.73
N TYR A 179 -12.07 13.24 -6.67
CA TYR A 179 -12.45 14.59 -6.26
C TYR A 179 -13.63 15.04 -7.11
N GLN A 180 -14.82 15.07 -6.53
CA GLN A 180 -15.98 15.70 -7.17
C GLN A 180 -15.76 17.20 -7.05
N ASP A 181 -15.38 17.83 -8.16
CA ASP A 181 -15.32 19.29 -8.27
C ASP A 181 -16.70 19.83 -7.90
N SER A 182 -16.81 20.43 -6.73
CA SER A 182 -18.06 20.91 -6.15
C SER A 182 -18.43 22.23 -6.82
N ARG A 183 -18.75 22.20 -8.12
CA ARG A 183 -19.22 23.39 -8.89
C ARG A 183 -20.72 23.60 -8.79
N GLN A 184 -21.33 23.31 -7.64
CA GLN A 184 -22.76 23.51 -7.44
C GLN A 184 -23.04 23.96 -6.01
N ASP A 185 -22.64 25.20 -5.72
CA ASP A 185 -23.28 26.14 -4.79
C ASP A 185 -22.42 27.41 -4.85
N ARG A 186 -22.88 28.66 -5.05
CA ARG A 186 -24.19 29.28 -4.84
C ARG A 186 -24.05 30.75 -5.27
N VAL A 187 -24.91 31.31 -6.13
CA VAL A 187 -25.17 32.77 -6.13
C VAL A 187 -26.67 33.01 -6.34
N ALA A 188 -27.18 33.91 -5.51
CA ALA A 188 -28.57 34.29 -5.26
C ALA A 188 -29.22 35.08 -6.43
N PRO A 189 -30.52 35.42 -6.37
CA PRO A 189 -31.27 35.94 -7.51
C PRO A 189 -31.12 37.46 -7.64
N GLU A 190 -30.93 37.97 -8.85
CA GLU A 190 -31.04 39.40 -9.14
C GLU A 190 -31.96 39.63 -10.34
N ASN A 191 -33.10 40.27 -10.06
CA ASN A 191 -33.84 41.04 -11.04
C ASN A 191 -33.11 42.38 -11.21
N ALA A 192 -32.76 42.78 -12.44
CA ALA A 192 -32.89 44.15 -12.97
C ALA A 192 -32.16 44.31 -14.33
N ASP A 193 -32.95 44.70 -15.34
CA ASP A 193 -32.67 45.45 -16.58
C ASP A 193 -31.26 45.47 -17.22
N GLU A 194 -31.23 45.00 -18.47
CA GLU A 194 -30.16 45.23 -19.45
C GLU A 194 -30.32 46.63 -20.09
N THR A 195 -29.24 47.42 -20.11
CA THR A 195 -29.04 48.48 -21.11
C THR A 195 -27.69 48.27 -21.83
N GLU A 196 -27.74 48.45 -23.15
CA GLU A 196 -26.70 48.30 -24.15
C GLU A 196 -25.40 49.08 -23.87
N ALA A 197 -24.25 48.53 -24.27
CA ALA A 197 -23.50 49.06 -25.43
C ALA A 197 -22.20 48.27 -25.72
N THR A 198 -22.07 47.97 -27.01
CA THR A 198 -21.06 47.27 -27.82
C THR A 198 -19.65 47.86 -27.83
N VAL A 199 -18.63 47.02 -28.10
CA VAL A 199 -17.59 47.35 -29.10
C VAL A 199 -17.20 46.10 -29.91
N ALA A 200 -17.27 46.24 -31.24
CA ALA A 200 -17.05 45.23 -32.27
C ALA A 200 -15.57 45.13 -32.73
N SER A 201 -15.23 44.05 -33.44
CA SER A 201 -14.08 44.00 -34.36
C SER A 201 -14.49 43.33 -35.69
N PRO A 202 -13.92 43.73 -36.85
CA PRO A 202 -14.52 43.48 -38.16
C PRO A 202 -13.73 42.50 -39.06
N GLY A 203 -14.43 41.93 -40.04
CA GLY A 203 -13.92 41.81 -41.42
C GLY A 203 -13.49 40.43 -41.93
N ALA A 204 -14.25 39.91 -42.90
CA ALA A 204 -14.14 38.60 -43.56
C ALA A 204 -12.99 38.42 -44.58
N MET A 205 -12.64 37.17 -44.93
CA MET A 205 -12.77 36.54 -46.28
C MET A 205 -12.12 35.12 -46.33
N THR A 206 -12.79 34.17 -47.00
CA THR A 206 -12.38 32.79 -47.40
C THR A 206 -11.46 32.81 -48.65
N PRO A 207 -10.79 31.72 -49.17
CA PRO A 207 -11.22 30.30 -49.18
C PRO A 207 -10.14 29.16 -49.14
N GLU A 208 -10.66 27.93 -49.01
CA GLU A 208 -10.19 26.56 -49.35
C GLU A 208 -8.71 26.22 -49.69
N LEU A 209 -8.18 25.12 -49.10
CA LEU A 209 -7.74 23.85 -49.76
C LEU A 209 -6.71 23.04 -48.93
N ARG A 210 -6.97 21.73 -48.82
CA ARG A 210 -6.04 20.57 -48.74
C ARG A 210 -4.97 20.48 -47.63
N GLY A 211 -4.91 19.29 -47.01
CA GLY A 211 -3.62 18.63 -46.73
C GLY A 211 -3.43 18.02 -45.35
N THR A 212 -3.80 16.75 -45.23
CA THR A 212 -3.14 15.66 -44.47
C THR A 212 -1.85 15.96 -43.69
N GLY A 213 -1.86 15.67 -42.38
CA GLY A 213 -0.91 14.73 -41.73
C GLY A 213 0.40 15.23 -41.08
N SER A 214 0.41 15.26 -39.73
CA SER A 214 1.54 15.06 -38.76
C SER A 214 2.66 16.13 -38.72
N PRO A 215 3.45 16.32 -37.61
CA PRO A 215 3.75 15.41 -36.50
C PRO A 215 3.87 16.02 -35.06
N VAL A 216 3.97 15.11 -34.07
CA VAL A 216 4.62 15.17 -32.74
C VAL A 216 5.18 16.51 -32.24
N GLU A 217 4.76 16.96 -31.05
CA GLU A 217 5.56 17.87 -30.22
C GLU A 217 5.40 17.60 -28.71
N ASP A 218 6.55 17.52 -28.05
CA ASP A 218 6.80 17.39 -26.60
C ASP A 218 5.92 18.31 -25.75
N VAL A 219 5.11 17.74 -24.85
CA VAL A 219 4.46 18.53 -23.79
C VAL A 219 5.48 18.79 -22.68
N ARG A 220 6.19 19.92 -22.79
CA ARG A 220 6.90 20.51 -21.65
C ARG A 220 5.87 21.19 -20.74
N PRO A 221 5.97 21.05 -19.41
CA PRO A 221 5.11 21.81 -18.51
C PRO A 221 5.37 23.32 -18.69
N PRO A 222 4.34 24.17 -18.65
CA PRO A 222 4.50 25.62 -18.81
C PRO A 222 5.37 26.17 -17.67
N SER A 223 6.44 26.87 -18.04
CA SER A 223 7.47 27.36 -17.12
C SER A 223 7.19 28.77 -16.57
N ASP A 224 6.01 29.33 -16.81
CA ASP A 224 5.68 30.66 -16.29
C ASP A 224 4.75 30.57 -15.08
N ALA A 225 5.17 31.19 -13.99
CA ALA A 225 4.36 31.34 -12.80
C ALA A 225 3.11 32.17 -13.15
N PRO A 226 1.93 31.82 -12.61
CA PRO A 226 0.70 32.52 -12.91
C PRO A 226 0.81 34.02 -12.54
N PRO A 227 0.30 34.93 -13.39
CA PRO A 227 0.42 36.37 -13.17
C PRO A 227 -0.20 36.75 -11.81
N GLY A 228 0.59 37.43 -10.96
CA GLY A 228 0.21 37.82 -9.60
C GLY A 228 0.80 36.96 -8.46
N TYR A 229 1.49 35.86 -8.79
CA TYR A 229 2.13 34.99 -7.79
C TYR A 229 3.22 35.69 -6.98
N GLU A 230 3.95 36.63 -7.60
CA GLU A 230 5.04 37.37 -6.97
C GLU A 230 4.53 38.28 -5.84
N GLU A 231 3.38 38.94 -6.04
CA GLU A 231 2.77 39.82 -5.04
C GLU A 231 2.29 39.01 -3.81
N THR A 232 1.74 37.82 -4.06
CA THR A 232 1.27 36.91 -2.99
C THR A 232 2.45 36.37 -2.18
N GLN A 233 3.57 36.04 -2.83
CA GLN A 233 4.79 35.66 -2.13
C GLN A 233 5.34 36.80 -1.28
N GLN A 234 5.42 38.01 -1.81
CA GLN A 234 5.92 39.17 -1.09
C GLN A 234 5.08 39.47 0.16
N GLN A 235 3.76 39.39 0.06
CA GLN A 235 2.87 39.56 1.21
C GLN A 235 3.08 38.48 2.28
N SER A 236 3.29 37.22 1.88
CA SER A 236 3.53 36.11 2.82
C SER A 236 4.85 36.27 3.58
N ILE A 237 5.91 36.73 2.89
CA ILE A 237 7.23 36.95 3.49
C ILE A 237 7.17 38.12 4.46
N GLN A 238 6.47 39.20 4.10
CA GLN A 238 6.32 40.37 4.97
C GLN A 238 5.55 40.03 6.25
N ALA A 239 4.47 39.26 6.15
CA ALA A 239 3.67 38.84 7.30
C ALA A 239 4.46 37.93 8.27
N GLU A 240 5.29 37.04 7.74
CA GLU A 240 6.17 36.17 8.55
C GLU A 240 7.27 36.99 9.25
N LEU A 241 7.79 38.03 8.61
CA LEU A 241 8.84 38.89 9.17
C LEU A 241 8.31 39.75 10.34
N ASP A 242 7.11 40.30 10.21
CA ASP A 242 6.42 41.03 11.29
C ASP A 242 6.07 40.11 12.47
N ARG A 243 5.65 38.87 12.18
CA ARG A 243 5.41 37.85 13.21
C ARG A 243 6.68 37.52 14.00
N ARG A 244 7.83 37.45 13.35
CA ARG A 244 9.11 37.21 14.02
C ARG A 244 9.56 38.42 14.84
N LEU A 245 9.40 39.63 14.33
CA LEU A 245 9.75 40.85 15.05
C LEU A 245 8.92 41.02 16.33
N SER A 246 7.61 40.76 16.26
CA SER A 246 6.71 40.82 17.42
C SER A 246 6.99 39.74 18.47
N GLN A 247 7.50 38.57 18.09
CA GLN A 247 7.91 37.52 19.05
C GLN A 247 9.22 37.83 19.78
N THR A 248 10.04 38.74 19.27
CA THR A 248 11.37 39.02 19.85
C THR A 248 11.35 40.21 20.84
N GLN A 249 10.20 40.88 20.99
CA GLN A 249 10.03 42.08 21.81
C GLN A 249 9.22 41.88 23.11
N GLY A 250 8.95 40.63 23.50
CA GLY A 250 8.21 40.25 24.72
C GLY A 250 9.03 39.41 25.69
#